data_AF-A0A2H6F920-F1
#
_entry.id   AF-A0A2H6F920-F1
#
_cell.length_a   1.000
_cell.length_b   1.000
_cell.length_c   1.000
_cell.angle_alpha   90.00
_cell.angle_beta   90.00
_cell.angle_gamma   90.00
#
_symmetry.space_group_name_H-M   'P 1'
#
loop_
_entity.id
_entity.type
_entity.pdbx_description
1 polymer ?
#
loop_
_entity_poly.entity_id
_entity_poly.type
_entity_poly.pdbx_seq_one_letter_code
_entity_poly.pdbx_strand_id
1 'polypeptide(L)'
;MIDKVVVQYRDGRIIKGHLRNFSEKADNILVMEKDDGEEIKIPVNTLKAIFFVRYFEGKKNYSEKKIYGISEKRGVRLFVKFRDGESFVGFLSGDVPWDRKKGFYISKKSTDQNGFFLIPVDKESNNIKVFVVLSAIEDVSVMN
;
A
#
# COMPACT_ATOMS: atom_id res chain seq x y z
N MET A 1 -6.78 8.98 -15.95
CA MET A 1 -5.33 8.72 -15.93
C MET A 1 -5.12 7.26 -15.59
N ILE A 2 -4.15 6.59 -16.23
CA ILE A 2 -3.79 5.20 -15.92
C ILE A 2 -2.67 5.25 -14.89
N ASP A 3 -2.89 4.65 -13.72
CA ASP A 3 -1.92 4.66 -12.63
C ASP A 3 -0.78 3.68 -12.91
N LYS A 4 0.47 4.15 -12.81
CA LYS A 4 1.65 3.27 -12.81
C LYS A 4 1.78 2.63 -11.44
N VAL A 5 1.90 1.31 -11.42
CA VAL A 5 1.97 0.54 -10.19
C VAL A 5 3.10 -0.46 -10.19
N VAL A 6 3.59 -0.72 -8.98
CA VAL A 6 4.37 -1.90 -8.65
C VAL A 6 3.50 -2.71 -7.69
N VAL A 7 3.09 -3.90 -8.11
CA VAL A 7 2.29 -4.83 -7.33
C VAL A 7 3.22 -5.84 -6.68
N GLN A 8 3.16 -5.95 -5.36
CA GLN A 8 3.97 -6.90 -4.60
C GLN A 8 3.06 -8.00 -4.03
N TYR A 9 3.39 -9.24 -4.36
CA TYR A 9 2.76 -10.43 -3.79
C TYR A 9 3.30 -10.70 -2.38
N ARG A 10 2.56 -11.47 -1.60
CA ARG A 10 3.01 -11.90 -0.27
C ARG A 10 4.23 -12.81 -0.28
N ASP A 11 4.46 -13.48 -1.40
CA ASP A 11 5.64 -14.33 -1.59
C ASP A 11 6.85 -13.55 -2.15
N GLY A 12 6.75 -12.22 -2.23
CA GLY A 12 7.84 -11.36 -2.69
C GLY A 12 7.91 -11.18 -4.21
N ARG A 13 7.09 -11.88 -5.01
CA ARG A 13 7.00 -11.61 -6.45
C ARG A 13 6.52 -10.19 -6.71
N ILE A 14 6.98 -9.60 -7.82
CA ILE A 14 6.67 -8.22 -8.20
C ILE A 14 6.19 -8.18 -9.65
N ILE A 15 5.11 -7.44 -9.90
CA ILE A 15 4.67 -7.06 -11.25
C ILE A 15 4.71 -5.54 -11.35
N LYS A 16 5.25 -5.02 -12.46
CA LYS A 16 5.21 -3.60 -12.78
C LYS A 16 4.23 -3.40 -13.92
N GLY A 17 3.41 -2.38 -13.85
CA GLY A 17 2.44 -2.17 -14.90
C GLY A 17 1.46 -1.05 -14.62
N HIS A 18 0.32 -1.14 -15.28
CA HIS A 18 -0.69 -0.12 -15.32
C HIS A 18 -2.00 -0.65 -14.75
N LEU A 19 -2.47 -0.03 -13.67
CA LEU A 19 -3.68 -0.45 -12.96
C LEU A 19 -4.93 0.14 -13.62
N ARG A 20 -5.94 -0.69 -13.86
CA ARG A 20 -7.23 -0.28 -14.45
C ARG A 20 -8.38 -0.53 -13.48
N ASN A 21 -9.31 0.42 -13.41
CA ASN A 21 -10.60 0.31 -12.71
C ASN A 21 -10.50 -0.20 -11.26
N PHE A 22 -9.47 0.25 -10.52
CA PHE A 22 -9.23 -0.19 -9.16
C PHE A 22 -10.30 0.32 -8.18
N SER A 23 -10.70 -0.57 -7.27
CA SER A 23 -11.53 -0.25 -6.11
C SER A 23 -10.97 -0.95 -4.88
N GLU A 24 -11.01 -0.26 -3.75
CA GLU A 24 -10.53 -0.79 -2.46
C GLU A 24 -11.33 -2.01 -1.99
N LYS A 25 -12.55 -2.20 -2.52
CA LYS A 25 -13.45 -3.32 -2.22
C LYS A 25 -13.32 -4.48 -3.20
N ALA A 26 -12.54 -4.33 -4.27
CA ALA A 26 -12.44 -5.35 -5.31
C ALA A 26 -11.68 -6.59 -4.80
N ASP A 27 -12.17 -7.78 -5.15
CA ASP A 27 -11.47 -9.04 -4.84
C ASP A 27 -10.34 -9.33 -5.83
N ASN A 28 -10.39 -8.73 -7.01
CA ASN A 28 -9.39 -8.85 -8.06
C ASN A 28 -9.03 -7.48 -8.61
N ILE A 29 -7.79 -7.33 -9.04
CA ILE A 29 -7.31 -6.18 -9.81
C ILE A 29 -6.90 -6.63 -11.22
N LEU A 30 -6.93 -5.69 -12.16
CA LEU A 30 -6.41 -5.88 -13.51
C LEU A 30 -5.18 -4.99 -13.69
N VAL A 31 -4.06 -5.62 -14.01
CA VAL A 31 -2.79 -4.95 -14.28
C VAL A 31 -2.36 -5.28 -15.68
N MET A 32 -2.18 -4.26 -16.50
CA MET A 32 -1.50 -4.38 -17.78
C MET A 32 0.01 -4.32 -17.50
N GLU A 33 0.69 -5.45 -17.69
CA GLU A 33 2.13 -5.62 -17.46
C GLU A 33 2.92 -4.62 -18.34
N LYS A 34 4.07 -4.16 -17.84
CA LYS A 34 4.83 -3.07 -18.45
C LYS A 34 5.57 -3.52 -19.72
N ASP A 35 6.17 -4.70 -19.69
CA ASP A 35 7.15 -5.15 -20.66
C ASP A 35 6.48 -5.79 -21.89
N ASP A 36 5.43 -6.60 -21.71
CA ASP A 36 4.71 -7.25 -22.81
C ASP A 36 3.27 -6.76 -23.04
N GLY A 37 2.71 -5.99 -22.10
CA GLY A 37 1.35 -5.48 -22.17
C GLY A 37 0.27 -6.51 -21.84
N GLU A 38 0.64 -7.69 -21.34
CA GLU A 38 -0.30 -8.73 -20.91
C GLU A 38 -1.23 -8.20 -19.82
N GLU A 39 -2.53 -8.48 -19.93
CA GLU A 39 -3.49 -8.13 -18.88
C GLU A 39 -3.59 -9.27 -17.86
N ILE A 40 -3.09 -9.01 -16.66
CA ILE A 40 -3.02 -9.98 -15.57
C ILE A 40 -4.12 -9.67 -14.56
N LYS A 41 -5.00 -10.64 -14.33
CA LYS A 41 -6.00 -10.61 -13.26
C LYS A 41 -5.41 -11.19 -11.97
N ILE A 42 -5.33 -10.37 -10.93
CA ILE A 42 -4.64 -10.73 -9.69
C ILE A 42 -5.62 -10.70 -8.50
N PRO A 43 -5.78 -11.80 -7.74
CA PRO A 43 -6.59 -11.80 -6.53
C PRO A 43 -5.93 -10.94 -5.44
N VAL A 44 -6.66 -9.99 -4.87
CA VAL A 44 -6.14 -9.01 -3.90
C VAL A 44 -5.61 -9.69 -2.64
N ASN A 45 -6.20 -10.80 -2.22
CA ASN A 45 -5.75 -11.56 -1.06
C ASN A 45 -4.38 -12.26 -1.25
N THR A 46 -3.85 -12.35 -2.48
CA THR A 46 -2.49 -12.84 -2.74
C THR A 46 -1.44 -11.75 -2.62
N LEU A 47 -1.88 -10.49 -2.55
CA LEU A 47 -1.04 -9.32 -2.52
C LEU A 47 -0.65 -8.93 -1.10
N LYS A 48 0.51 -8.29 -1.02
CA LYS A 48 0.98 -7.55 0.14
C LYS A 48 0.56 -6.09 0.05
N ALA A 49 0.90 -5.44 -1.07
CA ALA A 49 0.61 -4.05 -1.31
C ALA A 49 0.65 -3.70 -2.81
N ILE A 50 0.00 -2.59 -3.16
CA ILE A 50 0.07 -1.96 -4.48
C ILE A 50 0.72 -0.59 -4.30
N PHE A 51 1.91 -0.40 -4.86
CA PHE A 51 2.66 0.84 -4.80
C PHE A 51 2.36 1.68 -6.03
N PHE A 52 1.77 2.85 -5.85
CA PHE A 52 1.50 3.79 -6.93
C PHE A 52 2.75 4.65 -7.12
N VAL A 53 3.41 4.52 -8.26
CA VAL A 53 4.75 5.06 -8.48
C VAL A 53 4.78 6.16 -9.53
N ARG A 54 5.75 7.07 -9.43
CA ARG A 54 6.03 8.05 -10.49
C ARG A 54 6.74 7.39 -11.69
N TYR A 55 7.69 6.50 -11.40
CA TYR A 55 8.55 5.81 -12.36
C TYR A 55 8.70 4.31 -12.00
N PHE A 56 8.85 3.42 -12.99
CA PHE A 56 8.93 1.97 -12.77
C PHE A 56 10.32 1.49 -12.30
N GLU A 57 11.34 2.24 -12.66
CA GLU A 57 12.76 1.97 -12.46
C GLU A 57 13.15 2.27 -11.01
N GLY A 58 12.28 2.98 -10.28
CA GLY A 58 12.58 3.58 -9.01
C GLY A 58 13.69 4.63 -9.14
N LYS A 59 14.19 5.10 -7.99
CA LYS A 59 15.46 5.80 -7.93
C LYS A 59 16.48 4.82 -7.34
N LYS A 60 17.24 4.12 -8.19
CA LYS A 60 18.23 3.09 -7.78
C LYS A 60 19.20 3.56 -6.69
N ASN A 61 19.50 4.86 -6.63
CA ASN A 61 20.42 5.46 -5.66
C ASN A 61 19.71 6.21 -4.53
N TYR A 62 18.40 6.02 -4.34
CA TYR A 62 17.63 6.71 -3.31
C TYR A 62 17.12 5.70 -2.28
N SER A 63 17.72 5.71 -1.10
CA SER A 63 17.13 5.06 0.07
C SER A 63 15.99 5.96 0.56
N GLU A 64 14.75 5.45 0.51
CA GLU A 64 13.62 6.18 1.08
C GLU A 64 13.94 6.56 2.52
N LYS A 65 13.83 7.86 2.78
CA LYS A 65 14.08 8.40 4.10
C LYS A 65 12.95 7.92 5.00
N LYS A 66 13.24 6.98 5.89
CA LYS A 66 12.41 6.72 7.09
C LYS A 66 12.47 7.89 8.09
N ILE A 67 12.94 9.06 7.65
CA ILE A 67 13.34 10.17 8.53
C ILE A 67 12.13 10.65 9.32
N TYR A 68 12.28 10.53 10.63
CA TYR A 68 11.45 11.10 11.66
C TYR A 68 11.79 12.59 11.76
N GLY A 69 11.20 13.42 10.91
CA GLY A 69 11.45 14.86 10.94
C GLY A 69 10.31 15.63 10.30
N ILE A 70 9.76 16.58 11.07
CA ILE A 70 8.74 17.60 10.80
C ILE A 70 8.15 17.53 9.37
N SER A 71 7.47 16.44 9.02
CA SER A 71 6.53 16.52 7.91
C SER A 71 5.38 17.35 8.44
N GLU A 72 4.87 18.30 7.65
CA GLU A 72 3.55 18.90 7.91
C GLU A 72 2.61 17.78 8.35
N LYS A 73 2.00 17.89 9.53
CA LYS A 73 1.08 16.87 10.06
C LYS A 73 0.00 16.61 9.01
N ARG A 74 0.11 15.51 8.26
CA ARG A 74 -0.88 15.09 7.26
C ARG A 74 -1.66 13.92 7.81
N GLY A 75 -2.62 14.18 8.69
CA GLY A 75 -3.51 13.15 9.23
C GLY A 75 -2.83 12.15 10.19
N VAL A 76 -3.39 10.94 10.27
CA VAL A 76 -2.99 9.90 11.23
C VAL A 76 -1.76 9.16 10.71
N ARG A 77 -0.65 9.18 11.45
CA ARG A 77 0.56 8.42 11.12
C ARG A 77 0.42 6.98 11.61
N LEU A 78 0.71 6.03 10.74
CA LEU A 78 0.61 4.60 11.01
C LEU A 78 1.94 3.91 10.79
N PHE A 79 2.26 3.01 11.71
CA PHE A 79 3.23 1.94 11.54
C PHE A 79 2.46 0.66 11.18
N VAL A 80 2.85 0.01 10.10
CA VAL A 80 2.30 -1.29 9.66
C VAL A 80 3.42 -2.31 9.68
N LYS A 81 3.19 -3.44 10.35
CA LYS A 81 4.03 -4.63 10.28
C LYS A 81 3.34 -5.67 9.41
N PHE A 82 4.03 -6.14 8.38
CA PHE A 82 3.56 -7.19 7.50
C PHE A 82 3.92 -8.57 8.04
N ARG A 83 3.16 -9.59 7.64
CA ARG A 83 3.38 -10.98 8.05
C ARG A 83 4.70 -11.58 7.58
N ASP A 84 5.35 -10.98 6.59
CA ASP A 84 6.69 -11.37 6.14
C ASP A 84 7.81 -10.69 6.96
N GLY A 85 7.46 -9.93 8.00
CA GLY A 85 8.39 -9.26 8.91
C GLY A 85 8.82 -7.86 8.43
N GLU A 86 8.48 -7.44 7.21
CA GLU A 86 8.75 -6.07 6.78
C GLU A 86 7.81 -5.08 7.48
N SER A 87 8.20 -3.79 7.48
CA SER A 87 7.40 -2.73 8.09
C SER A 87 7.35 -1.48 7.21
N PHE A 88 6.23 -0.78 7.23
CA PHE A 88 6.03 0.47 6.50
C PHE A 88 5.45 1.55 7.42
N VAL A 89 5.91 2.79 7.23
CA VAL A 89 5.39 3.97 7.96
C VAL A 89 4.85 4.96 6.96
N GLY A 90 3.61 5.38 7.16
CA GLY A 90 2.97 6.37 6.30
C GLY A 90 1.80 7.07 6.98
N PHE A 91 1.22 8.02 6.27
CA PHE A 91 0.02 8.73 6.70
C PHE A 91 -1.22 8.09 6.09
N LEU A 92 -2.21 7.80 6.93
CA LEU A 92 -3.49 7.29 6.46
C LEU A 92 -4.17 8.29 5.54
N SER A 93 -4.61 7.82 4.38
CA SER A 93 -5.43 8.56 3.44
C SER A 93 -6.78 7.86 3.28
N GLY A 94 -7.87 8.57 3.59
CA GLY A 94 -9.23 8.03 3.55
C GLY A 94 -9.70 7.48 4.90
N ASP A 95 -10.67 6.57 4.84
CA ASP A 95 -11.32 6.02 6.02
C ASP A 95 -10.44 5.02 6.77
N VAL A 96 -10.69 4.90 8.09
CA VAL A 96 -10.00 3.92 8.93
C VAL A 96 -10.64 2.55 8.74
N PRO A 97 -9.88 1.51 8.38
CA PRO A 97 -10.43 0.19 8.09
C PRO A 97 -10.66 -0.68 9.34
N TRP A 98 -10.58 -0.08 10.54
CA TRP A 98 -10.91 -0.72 11.82
C TRP A 98 -11.82 0.18 12.67
N ASP A 99 -12.59 -0.46 13.56
CA ASP A 99 -13.43 0.24 14.52
C ASP A 99 -12.56 0.92 15.58
N ARG A 100 -12.49 2.26 15.54
CA ARG A 100 -11.72 3.08 16.49
C ARG A 100 -12.12 2.84 17.95
N LYS A 101 -13.33 2.33 18.21
CA LYS A 101 -13.83 2.04 19.57
C LYS A 101 -13.37 0.69 20.13
N LYS A 102 -12.86 -0.22 19.29
CA LYS A 102 -12.45 -1.58 19.69
C LYS A 102 -10.93 -1.77 19.76
N GLY A 103 -10.16 -0.68 19.67
CA GLY A 103 -8.71 -0.71 19.63
C GLY A 103 -8.17 -1.10 18.24
N PHE A 104 -6.84 -1.10 18.10
CA PHE A 104 -6.13 -1.28 16.82
C PHE A 104 -5.97 -2.74 16.40
N TYR A 105 -6.85 -3.63 16.84
CA TYR A 105 -6.77 -5.05 16.50
C TYR A 105 -7.51 -5.31 15.18
N ILE A 106 -6.79 -5.72 14.14
CA ILE A 106 -7.34 -6.15 12.84
C ILE A 106 -8.01 -7.54 12.95
N SER A 107 -8.53 -7.91 14.13
CA SER A 107 -9.13 -9.22 14.37
C SER A 107 -10.53 -9.36 13.77
N LYS A 108 -11.16 -8.25 13.36
CA LYS A 108 -12.47 -8.27 12.69
C LYS A 108 -12.55 -7.18 11.63
N LYS A 109 -12.82 -7.57 10.38
CA LYS A 109 -13.11 -6.66 9.26
C LYS A 109 -14.27 -5.74 9.69
N SER A 110 -13.99 -4.47 9.96
CA SER A 110 -15.04 -3.48 10.27
C SER A 110 -15.54 -2.78 9.01
N THR A 111 -14.96 -3.11 7.86
CA THR A 111 -15.21 -2.55 6.54
C THR A 111 -15.29 -3.67 5.51
N ASP A 112 -15.99 -3.44 4.42
CA ASP A 112 -16.00 -4.30 3.24
C ASP A 112 -14.73 -4.14 2.38
N GLN A 113 -13.90 -3.12 2.64
CA GLN A 113 -12.62 -2.89 1.96
C GLN A 113 -11.60 -4.01 2.21
N ASN A 114 -10.77 -4.28 1.20
CA ASN A 114 -9.68 -5.25 1.25
C ASN A 114 -8.33 -4.64 1.67
N GLY A 115 -8.27 -3.33 1.87
CA GLY A 115 -7.06 -2.57 2.16
C GLY A 115 -7.34 -1.09 2.44
N PHE A 116 -6.28 -0.31 2.56
CA PHE A 116 -6.35 1.14 2.77
C PHE A 116 -5.11 1.84 2.20
N PHE A 117 -5.21 3.13 1.96
CA PHE A 117 -4.09 3.91 1.42
C PHE A 117 -3.21 4.52 2.53
N LEU A 118 -1.91 4.38 2.35
CA LEU A 118 -0.89 5.13 3.06
C LEU A 118 -0.11 6.03 2.11
N ILE A 119 0.16 7.26 2.54
CA ILE A 119 1.07 8.18 1.86
C ILE A 119 2.44 8.07 2.53
N PRO A 120 3.52 7.81 1.78
CA PRO A 120 4.87 7.80 2.35
C PRO A 120 5.19 9.12 3.07
N VAL A 121 5.95 9.03 4.17
CA VAL A 121 6.37 10.22 4.93
C VAL A 121 7.36 11.09 4.14
N ASP A 122 8.06 10.48 3.18
CA ASP A 122 9.07 11.09 2.35
C ASP A 122 8.45 11.67 1.07
N LYS A 123 8.42 13.01 0.95
CA LYS A 123 7.87 13.71 -0.21
C LYS A 123 8.66 13.45 -1.51
N GLU A 124 9.93 13.08 -1.40
CA GLU A 124 10.80 12.80 -2.55
C GLU A 124 10.75 11.33 -2.99
N SER A 125 9.97 10.51 -2.27
CA SER A 125 9.70 9.11 -2.60
C SER A 125 9.15 8.97 -4.01
N ASN A 126 9.57 7.89 -4.67
CA ASN A 126 8.98 7.47 -5.92
C ASN A 126 7.54 6.96 -5.72
N ASN A 127 7.23 6.47 -4.52
CA ASN A 127 5.88 6.07 -4.13
C ASN A 127 5.05 7.33 -3.85
N ILE A 128 3.95 7.47 -4.58
CA ILE A 128 2.95 8.55 -4.41
C ILE A 128 2.01 8.18 -3.27
N LYS A 129 1.52 6.94 -3.30
CA LYS A 129 0.68 6.32 -2.27
C LYS A 129 0.83 4.79 -2.37
N VAL A 130 0.50 4.10 -1.30
CA VAL A 130 0.58 2.64 -1.19
C VAL A 130 -0.76 2.13 -0.71
N PHE A 131 -1.40 1.26 -1.48
CA PHE A 131 -2.55 0.50 -1.00
C PHE A 131 -2.05 -0.73 -0.26
N VAL A 132 -2.24 -0.76 1.04
CA VAL A 132 -1.84 -1.86 1.93
C VAL A 132 -2.98 -2.86 2.03
N VAL A 133 -2.71 -4.13 1.74
CA VAL A 133 -3.74 -5.19 1.79
C VAL A 133 -3.89 -5.69 3.22
N LEU A 134 -5.11 -5.60 3.76
CA LEU A 134 -5.40 -5.93 5.17
C LEU A 134 -4.95 -7.33 5.55
N SER A 135 -5.18 -8.30 4.67
CA SER A 135 -4.90 -9.70 4.95
C SER A 135 -3.39 -10.05 4.94
N ALA A 136 -2.52 -9.12 4.51
CA ALA A 136 -1.07 -9.24 4.60
C ALA A 136 -0.47 -8.60 5.88
N ILE A 137 -1.30 -7.92 6.67
CA ILE A 137 -0.87 -7.23 7.89
C ILE A 137 -0.81 -8.22 9.05
N GLU A 138 0.25 -8.09 9.84
CA GLU A 138 0.40 -8.72 11.15
C GLU A 138 -0.08 -7.76 12.24
N ASP A 139 0.37 -6.50 12.20
CA ASP A 139 0.05 -5.48 13.21
C ASP A 139 -0.03 -4.06 12.60
N VAL A 140 -0.83 -3.19 13.22
CA VAL A 140 -0.96 -1.76 12.88
C VAL A 140 -1.01 -0.91 14.14
N SER A 141 -0.19 0.14 14.19
CA SER A 141 -0.07 1.04 15.33
C SER A 141 -0.11 2.50 14.91
N VAL A 142 -0.87 3.33 15.64
CA VAL A 142 -0.81 4.78 15.46
C VAL A 142 0.45 5.32 16.11
N MET A 143 1.17 6.16 15.37
CA MET A 143 2.34 6.85 15.86
C MET A 143 1.95 8.28 16.26
N ASN A 144 2.24 8.66 17.50
CA ASN A 144 2.03 10.01 18.02
C ASN A 144 3.17 10.96 17.63
#